data_AF-A0A955DYY4-F1
#
_entry.id   AF-A0A955DYY4-F1
#
_cell.length_a   1.000
_cell.length_b   1.000
_cell.length_c   1.000
_cell.angle_alpha   90.00
_cell.angle_beta   90.00
_cell.angle_gamma   90.00
#
_symmetry.space_group_name_H-M   'P 1'
#
loop_
_entity.id
_entity.type
_entity.pdbx_description
1 polymer ?
#
loop_
_entity_poly.entity_id
_entity_poly.type
_entity_poly.pdbx_seq_one_letter_code
_entity_poly.pdbx_strand_id
1 'polypeptide(L)'
;MSIHRWITLVLGSAAAAQVGSTIDEGIYRWARDGAGPMRPSFSFEDASRRDEGTPGATNARVTPSIERAGDTTTVRITIEPGTSLYGTGEAGGRLLRNGMTIETWNTDAYGYDATSQSLYQSHPWVLAVREDGTSFGVLADTTTKVRIALDGEIEMSSDGPDFPVIVIEADTPQGVVTGLSSLTGTIDLPPMWALGYHQCRYSYVPEARVREIASEFRSRSIPCDVIWMDIDYMDGFRCFTFDPATFPDPTALNDDLHEQGFHTVWMIDPGIKKEDGYAVYDSGTAIDAWVKTADGSTYVGDVWPGACVFPDFTNDAVRTWWAGLYADFLATGIDGVWNDMNEPAIFNVASKTMPLDNLHRADEAFGGPGSHAIFHNVYGMQMIRATREGITSLRPERRPFVLSRANFIGGHRYGATWSGDNTANWWHLEAS
;
A
#
# COMPACT_ATOMS: atom_id res chain seq x y z
N MET A 1 -37.27 -56.21 -6.57
CA MET A 1 -36.23 -55.22 -6.23
C MET A 1 -36.08 -54.29 -7.41
N SER A 2 -36.66 -53.08 -7.32
CA SER A 2 -36.59 -52.05 -8.36
C SER A 2 -35.55 -51.03 -7.93
N ILE A 3 -34.53 -50.79 -8.78
CA ILE A 3 -33.45 -49.84 -8.51
C ILE A 3 -33.76 -48.58 -9.32
N HIS A 4 -34.20 -47.52 -8.64
CA HIS A 4 -34.32 -46.17 -9.20
C HIS A 4 -32.94 -45.52 -9.21
N ARG A 5 -32.40 -45.26 -10.41
CA ARG A 5 -31.25 -44.36 -10.60
C ARG A 5 -31.74 -42.92 -10.57
N TRP A 6 -31.32 -42.17 -9.57
CA TRP A 6 -31.42 -40.71 -9.55
C TRP A 6 -30.35 -40.15 -10.48
N ILE A 7 -30.78 -39.55 -11.59
CA ILE A 7 -29.95 -38.67 -12.41
C ILE A 7 -30.06 -37.29 -11.77
N THR A 8 -29.04 -36.89 -11.03
CA THR A 8 -28.89 -35.49 -10.59
C THR A 8 -28.47 -34.68 -11.81
N LEU A 9 -29.43 -33.91 -12.33
CA LEU A 9 -29.19 -32.93 -13.37
C LEU A 9 -28.33 -31.81 -12.75
N VAL A 10 -27.03 -31.79 -13.06
CA VAL A 10 -26.19 -30.63 -12.79
C VAL A 10 -26.65 -29.54 -13.76
N LEU A 11 -27.50 -28.64 -13.28
CA LEU A 11 -27.77 -27.37 -13.94
C LEU A 11 -26.47 -26.57 -13.86
N GLY A 12 -25.71 -26.53 -14.97
CA GLY A 12 -24.65 -25.56 -15.12
C GLY A 12 -25.25 -24.16 -14.98
N SER A 13 -24.73 -23.35 -14.07
CA SER A 13 -24.99 -21.91 -14.10
C SER A 13 -24.57 -21.43 -15.48
N ALA A 14 -25.47 -20.74 -16.19
CA ALA A 14 -25.07 -19.98 -17.35
C ALA A 14 -24.00 -19.00 -16.86
N ALA A 15 -22.77 -19.12 -17.39
CA ALA A 15 -21.72 -18.15 -17.11
C ALA A 15 -22.31 -16.75 -17.33
N ALA A 16 -22.18 -15.88 -16.33
CA ALA A 16 -22.69 -14.53 -16.47
C ALA A 16 -22.06 -13.90 -17.71
N ALA A 17 -22.88 -13.22 -18.51
CA ALA A 17 -22.33 -12.45 -19.63
C ALA A 17 -21.30 -11.47 -19.06
N GLN A 18 -20.20 -11.29 -19.78
CA GLN A 18 -19.13 -10.37 -19.41
C GLN A 18 -18.74 -9.56 -20.65
N VAL A 19 -18.27 -8.35 -20.40
CA VAL A 19 -17.98 -7.37 -21.44
C VAL A 19 -16.49 -7.10 -21.42
N GLY A 20 -15.85 -7.36 -22.56
CA GLY A 20 -14.45 -7.03 -22.81
C GLY A 20 -14.30 -5.71 -23.55
N SER A 21 -13.23 -4.98 -23.26
CA SER A 21 -12.73 -3.86 -24.07
C SER A 21 -11.21 -3.94 -24.19
N THR A 22 -10.67 -3.39 -25.27
CA THR A 22 -9.22 -3.24 -25.46
C THR A 22 -8.83 -1.84 -25.00
N ILE A 23 -7.92 -1.77 -24.02
CA ILE A 23 -7.33 -0.49 -23.55
C ILE A 23 -6.15 -0.13 -24.46
N ASP A 24 -5.28 -1.10 -24.74
CA ASP A 24 -4.08 -0.94 -25.55
C ASP A 24 -3.68 -2.30 -26.17
N GLU A 25 -2.63 -2.33 -27.00
CA GLU A 25 -2.09 -3.57 -27.57
C GLU A 25 -1.73 -4.57 -26.46
N GLY A 26 -2.41 -5.72 -26.44
CA GLY A 26 -2.21 -6.75 -25.42
C GLY A 26 -2.80 -6.41 -24.05
N ILE A 27 -3.52 -5.30 -23.88
CA ILE A 27 -4.12 -4.88 -22.61
C ILE A 27 -5.64 -4.81 -22.74
N TYR A 28 -6.32 -5.61 -21.93
CA TYR A 28 -7.76 -5.78 -21.99
C TYR A 28 -8.40 -5.53 -20.63
N ARG A 29 -9.59 -4.94 -20.66
CA ARG A 29 -10.45 -4.81 -19.50
C ARG A 29 -11.64 -5.73 -19.64
N TRP A 30 -12.00 -6.38 -18.54
CA TRP A 30 -13.16 -7.23 -18.41
C TRP A 30 -14.02 -6.76 -17.25
N ALA A 31 -15.32 -6.79 -17.43
CA ALA A 31 -16.28 -6.53 -16.35
C ALA A 31 -17.50 -7.44 -16.54
N ARG A 32 -18.18 -7.73 -15.43
CA ARG A 32 -19.46 -8.44 -15.46
C ARG A 32 -20.50 -7.60 -16.22
N ASP A 33 -21.25 -8.23 -17.11
CA ASP A 33 -22.36 -7.56 -17.81
C ASP A 33 -23.46 -7.16 -16.81
N GLY A 34 -24.02 -5.98 -17.00
CA GLY A 34 -24.97 -5.37 -16.06
C GLY A 34 -24.39 -5.05 -14.68
N ALA A 35 -23.06 -4.97 -14.52
CA ALA A 35 -22.48 -4.38 -13.33
C ALA A 35 -22.88 -2.90 -13.20
N GLY A 36 -23.03 -2.43 -11.96
CA GLY A 36 -23.27 -1.01 -11.68
C GLY A 36 -22.03 -0.14 -12.00
N PRO A 37 -22.10 1.18 -11.73
CA PRO A 37 -20.95 2.05 -11.86
C PRO A 37 -19.76 1.52 -11.05
N MET A 38 -18.62 1.35 -11.72
CA MET A 38 -17.38 0.92 -11.07
C MET A 38 -16.74 2.10 -10.35
N ARG A 39 -16.16 1.86 -9.17
CA ARG A 39 -15.38 2.89 -8.46
C ARG A 39 -14.12 3.25 -9.25
N PRO A 40 -13.62 4.50 -9.18
CA PRO A 40 -12.37 4.90 -9.84
C PRO A 40 -11.18 4.03 -9.39
N SER A 41 -10.22 3.83 -10.30
CA SER A 41 -9.01 3.07 -9.98
C SER A 41 -8.05 3.89 -9.12
N PHE A 42 -7.51 3.26 -8.08
CA PHE A 42 -6.33 3.78 -7.36
C PHE A 42 -5.02 3.24 -7.95
N SER A 43 -5.09 2.10 -8.64
CA SER A 43 -3.93 1.43 -9.23
C SER A 43 -3.33 2.24 -10.38
N PHE A 44 -4.18 2.75 -11.26
CA PHE A 44 -3.78 3.45 -12.48
C PHE A 44 -3.17 4.82 -12.15
N GLU A 45 -2.20 5.25 -12.95
CA GLU A 45 -1.68 6.62 -12.91
C GLU A 45 -2.74 7.61 -13.40
N ASP A 46 -3.41 7.26 -14.50
CA ASP A 46 -4.60 7.94 -15.00
C ASP A 46 -5.79 6.99 -14.91
N ALA A 47 -6.69 7.25 -13.95
CA ALA A 47 -7.85 6.42 -13.71
C ALA A 47 -8.83 6.37 -14.89
N SER A 48 -8.91 7.41 -15.75
CA SER A 48 -9.83 7.38 -16.89
C SER A 48 -9.42 6.35 -17.94
N ARG A 49 -8.11 6.09 -18.08
CA ARG A 49 -7.57 5.09 -19.02
C ARG A 49 -8.08 3.69 -18.76
N ARG A 50 -8.44 3.35 -17.52
CA ARG A 50 -9.03 2.05 -17.22
C ARG A 50 -10.33 1.86 -18.00
N ASP A 51 -11.19 2.86 -18.02
CA ASP A 51 -12.52 2.77 -18.58
C ASP A 51 -12.56 3.22 -20.07
N GLU A 52 -11.38 3.41 -20.67
CA GLU A 52 -11.22 3.58 -22.12
C GLU A 52 -11.43 2.25 -22.88
N GLY A 53 -11.72 2.39 -24.18
CA GLY A 53 -12.00 1.27 -25.06
C GLY A 53 -13.50 1.08 -25.35
N THR A 54 -13.80 0.58 -26.54
CA THR A 54 -15.19 0.29 -26.93
C THR A 54 -15.56 -1.12 -26.45
N PRO A 55 -16.63 -1.29 -25.66
CA PRO A 55 -17.18 -2.60 -25.33
C PRO A 55 -17.42 -3.44 -26.60
N GLY A 56 -16.90 -4.66 -26.65
CA GLY A 56 -17.08 -5.51 -27.82
C GLY A 56 -16.16 -6.73 -27.88
N ALA A 57 -16.03 -7.29 -29.07
CA ALA A 57 -15.13 -8.41 -29.31
C ALA A 57 -13.67 -7.97 -29.09
N THR A 58 -12.96 -8.67 -28.22
CA THR A 58 -11.51 -8.51 -28.01
C THR A 58 -10.77 -9.65 -28.72
N ASN A 59 -9.49 -9.43 -29.04
CA ASN A 59 -8.56 -10.45 -29.52
C ASN A 59 -7.74 -11.08 -28.37
N ALA A 60 -8.20 -10.91 -27.12
CA ALA A 60 -7.55 -11.48 -25.94
C ALA A 60 -7.54 -13.02 -26.01
N ARG A 61 -6.41 -13.64 -25.69
CA ARG A 61 -6.28 -15.10 -25.55
C ARG A 61 -6.75 -15.55 -24.17
N VAL A 62 -6.59 -14.70 -23.16
CA VAL A 62 -7.01 -14.93 -21.79
C VAL A 62 -8.30 -14.19 -21.54
N THR A 63 -9.34 -14.96 -21.23
CA THR A 63 -10.67 -14.45 -20.91
C THR A 63 -11.03 -14.90 -19.50
N PRO A 64 -11.24 -13.99 -18.53
CA PRO A 64 -11.69 -14.36 -17.19
C PRO A 64 -13.13 -14.90 -17.25
N SER A 65 -13.59 -15.52 -16.17
CA SER A 65 -15.01 -15.73 -15.87
C SER A 65 -15.33 -14.91 -14.63
N ILE A 66 -16.29 -13.98 -14.74
CA ILE A 66 -16.66 -13.07 -13.64
C ILE A 66 -18.09 -13.37 -13.19
N GLU A 67 -18.22 -13.86 -11.96
CA GLU A 67 -19.50 -14.22 -11.36
C GLU A 67 -19.76 -13.39 -10.10
N ARG A 68 -21.03 -13.09 -9.83
CA ARG A 68 -21.44 -12.46 -8.57
C ARG A 68 -22.44 -13.35 -7.85
N ALA A 69 -22.17 -13.65 -6.58
CA ALA A 69 -23.05 -14.40 -5.69
C ALA A 69 -23.26 -13.61 -4.40
N GLY A 70 -24.47 -13.08 -4.20
CA GLY A 70 -24.73 -12.13 -3.12
C GLY A 70 -23.88 -10.87 -3.28
N ASP A 71 -23.06 -10.57 -2.28
CA ASP A 71 -22.15 -9.42 -2.28
C ASP A 71 -20.73 -9.75 -2.73
N THR A 72 -20.45 -11.02 -3.03
CA THR A 72 -19.13 -11.47 -3.45
C THR A 72 -19.04 -11.52 -4.97
N THR A 73 -18.02 -10.85 -5.53
CA THR A 73 -17.62 -11.02 -6.93
C THR A 73 -16.40 -11.92 -6.99
N THR A 74 -16.46 -12.95 -7.83
CA THR A 74 -15.41 -13.95 -8.03
C THR A 74 -14.98 -13.97 -9.49
N VAL A 75 -13.67 -13.90 -9.70
CA VAL A 75 -13.00 -13.95 -11.00
C VAL A 75 -12.22 -15.25 -11.07
N ARG A 76 -12.41 -16.03 -12.14
CA ARG A 76 -11.63 -17.25 -12.41
C ARG A 76 -10.94 -17.17 -13.77
N ILE A 77 -9.68 -17.58 -13.82
CA ILE A 77 -8.93 -17.74 -15.06
C ILE A 77 -8.29 -19.13 -15.04
N THR A 78 -8.73 -19.97 -15.98
CA THR A 78 -8.12 -21.28 -16.21
C THR A 78 -6.70 -21.10 -16.73
N ILE A 79 -5.77 -21.91 -16.23
CA ILE A 79 -4.37 -21.91 -16.64
C ILE A 79 -4.00 -23.24 -17.28
N GLU A 80 -3.03 -23.21 -18.19
CA GLU A 80 -2.48 -24.42 -18.80
C GLU A 80 -1.59 -25.16 -17.79
N PRO A 81 -1.54 -26.50 -17.79
CA PRO A 81 -0.57 -27.26 -17.01
C PRO A 81 0.86 -26.76 -17.27
N GLY A 82 1.68 -26.66 -16.21
CA GLY A 82 3.04 -26.11 -16.31
C GLY A 82 3.13 -24.59 -16.15
N THR A 83 2.00 -23.86 -16.09
CA THR A 83 1.99 -22.42 -15.82
C THR A 83 2.51 -22.11 -14.41
N SER A 84 3.54 -21.28 -14.33
CA SER A 84 4.10 -20.75 -13.08
C SER A 84 3.43 -19.44 -12.71
N LEU A 85 2.98 -19.32 -11.45
CA LEU A 85 2.26 -18.16 -10.94
C LEU A 85 3.14 -17.37 -9.96
N TYR A 86 3.17 -16.05 -10.13
CA TYR A 86 3.96 -15.08 -9.36
C TYR A 86 3.12 -13.83 -9.06
N GLY A 87 3.70 -12.87 -8.35
CA GLY A 87 3.03 -11.61 -8.01
C GLY A 87 2.46 -11.64 -6.59
N THR A 88 1.23 -11.16 -6.46
CA THR A 88 0.47 -10.91 -5.22
C THR A 88 1.06 -9.87 -4.26
N GLY A 89 2.12 -9.17 -4.70
CA GLY A 89 2.81 -8.17 -3.88
C GLY A 89 3.57 -8.78 -2.72
N GLU A 90 3.50 -8.10 -1.57
CA GLU A 90 4.12 -8.55 -0.33
C GLU A 90 3.33 -9.70 0.28
N ALA A 91 3.93 -10.89 0.35
CA ALA A 91 3.33 -12.04 1.01
C ALA A 91 4.41 -12.98 1.51
N GLY A 92 4.16 -13.59 2.67
CA GLY A 92 5.06 -14.56 3.29
C GLY A 92 5.31 -15.80 2.42
N GLY A 93 6.44 -16.46 2.65
CA GLY A 93 6.81 -17.69 1.95
C GLY A 93 7.43 -17.45 0.57
N ARG A 94 7.34 -18.46 -0.29
CA ARG A 94 8.10 -18.54 -1.55
C ARG A 94 7.57 -17.61 -2.66
N LEU A 95 8.48 -17.19 -3.54
CA LEU A 95 8.14 -16.39 -4.73
C LEU A 95 7.16 -17.09 -5.69
N LEU A 96 7.31 -18.42 -5.89
CA LEU A 96 6.40 -19.21 -6.73
C LEU A 96 5.07 -19.45 -5.99
N ARG A 97 3.97 -18.88 -6.49
CA ARG A 97 2.69 -18.81 -5.78
C ARG A 97 1.71 -19.95 -6.09
N ASN A 98 2.04 -20.89 -6.98
CA ASN A 98 1.19 -22.06 -7.25
C ASN A 98 0.81 -22.79 -5.95
N GLY A 99 -0.46 -23.15 -5.77
CA GLY A 99 -0.99 -23.81 -4.57
C GLY A 99 -1.07 -22.93 -3.32
N MET A 100 -0.80 -21.62 -3.42
CA MET A 100 -0.93 -20.69 -2.30
C MET A 100 -2.29 -19.96 -2.31
N THR A 101 -2.70 -19.50 -1.14
CA THR A 101 -3.79 -18.53 -0.97
C THR A 101 -3.25 -17.32 -0.23
N ILE A 102 -3.48 -16.12 -0.76
CA ILE A 102 -3.06 -14.84 -0.19
C ILE A 102 -4.29 -13.95 -0.04
N GLU A 103 -4.29 -13.08 0.96
CA GLU A 103 -5.29 -12.02 1.12
C GLU A 103 -4.63 -10.65 0.96
N THR A 104 -5.24 -9.76 0.15
CA THR A 104 -4.82 -8.36 0.04
C THR A 104 -5.53 -7.54 1.10
N TRP A 105 -4.91 -7.44 2.27
CA TRP A 105 -5.43 -6.68 3.40
C TRP A 105 -4.28 -6.13 4.25
N ASN A 106 -4.02 -4.82 4.17
CA ASN A 106 -2.90 -4.20 4.88
C ASN A 106 -3.02 -4.44 6.39
N THR A 107 -2.06 -5.14 6.96
CA THR A 107 -2.12 -5.64 8.34
C THR A 107 -0.79 -5.47 9.03
N ASP A 108 -0.81 -4.94 10.25
CA ASP A 108 0.34 -4.98 11.14
C ASP A 108 0.66 -6.45 11.50
N ALA A 109 1.63 -7.01 10.78
CA ALA A 109 1.97 -8.42 10.79
C ALA A 109 3.31 -8.70 11.49
N TYR A 110 3.55 -8.11 12.67
CA TYR A 110 4.77 -8.34 13.45
C TYR A 110 5.18 -9.82 13.53
N GLY A 111 6.44 -10.11 13.17
CA GLY A 111 7.01 -11.45 13.26
C GLY A 111 6.31 -12.47 12.35
N TYR A 112 5.82 -12.02 11.19
CA TYR A 112 5.14 -12.85 10.20
C TYR A 112 5.95 -14.09 9.80
N ASP A 113 5.26 -15.07 9.22
CA ASP A 113 5.86 -16.28 8.69
C ASP A 113 5.21 -16.70 7.36
N ALA A 114 5.56 -17.89 6.86
CA ALA A 114 5.01 -18.42 5.61
C ALA A 114 3.50 -18.69 5.64
N THR A 115 2.87 -18.66 6.82
CA THR A 115 1.45 -18.93 7.04
C THR A 115 0.63 -17.65 7.19
N SER A 116 1.27 -16.49 7.32
CA SER A 116 0.61 -15.19 7.35
C SER A 116 -0.16 -14.96 6.05
N GLN A 117 -1.48 -14.71 6.17
CA GLN A 117 -2.37 -14.59 5.01
C GLN A 117 -2.25 -13.25 4.29
N SER A 118 -1.94 -12.18 5.04
CA SER A 118 -1.71 -10.83 4.55
C SER A 118 -0.56 -10.19 5.35
N LEU A 119 0.12 -9.23 4.72
CA LEU A 119 1.17 -8.43 5.34
C LEU A 119 0.80 -6.95 5.22
N TYR A 120 1.76 -6.06 5.03
CA TYR A 120 1.58 -4.61 5.15
C TYR A 120 1.05 -3.99 3.86
N GLN A 121 1.30 -4.62 2.71
CA GLN A 121 0.92 -4.11 1.39
C GLN A 121 -0.11 -4.99 0.65
N SER A 122 -0.91 -4.37 -0.21
CA SER A 122 -2.00 -5.05 -0.93
C SER A 122 -1.90 -4.86 -2.44
N HIS A 123 -1.45 -5.89 -3.15
CA HIS A 123 -1.37 -5.86 -4.62
C HIS A 123 -2.25 -6.99 -5.20
N PRO A 124 -3.50 -6.70 -5.62
CA PRO A 124 -4.42 -7.69 -6.19
C PRO A 124 -4.05 -8.10 -7.63
N TRP A 125 -2.80 -8.51 -7.82
CA TRP A 125 -2.13 -8.75 -9.09
C TRP A 125 -1.49 -10.12 -9.14
N VAL A 126 -1.60 -10.83 -10.26
CA VAL A 126 -0.92 -12.11 -10.52
C VAL A 126 -0.22 -12.05 -11.86
N LEU A 127 1.01 -12.56 -11.93
CA LEU A 127 1.75 -12.83 -13.15
C LEU A 127 1.74 -14.33 -13.41
N ALA A 128 1.35 -14.75 -14.61
CA ALA A 128 1.36 -16.12 -15.07
C ALA A 128 2.35 -16.28 -16.22
N VAL A 129 3.27 -17.24 -16.08
CA VAL A 129 4.30 -17.58 -17.07
C VAL A 129 4.04 -19.00 -17.55
N ARG A 130 3.68 -19.16 -18.83
CA ARG A 130 3.44 -20.47 -19.44
C ARG A 130 4.74 -21.23 -19.66
N GLU A 131 4.64 -22.53 -19.92
CA GLU A 131 5.79 -23.40 -20.19
C GLU A 131 6.62 -22.94 -21.41
N ASP A 132 5.96 -22.33 -22.41
CA ASP A 132 6.62 -21.78 -23.60
C ASP A 132 7.26 -20.39 -23.38
N GLY A 133 7.14 -19.83 -22.17
CA GLY A 133 7.66 -18.51 -21.80
C GLY A 133 6.70 -17.35 -22.08
N THR A 134 5.65 -17.55 -22.88
CA THR A 134 4.62 -16.53 -23.06
C THR A 134 3.91 -16.26 -21.74
N SER A 135 3.51 -15.03 -21.52
CA SER A 135 3.05 -14.61 -20.20
C SER A 135 1.79 -13.76 -20.28
N PHE A 136 1.05 -13.78 -19.19
CA PHE A 136 -0.03 -12.83 -18.98
C PHE A 136 -0.09 -12.42 -17.52
N GLY A 137 -0.72 -11.29 -17.23
CA GLY A 137 -0.96 -10.84 -15.88
C GLY A 137 -2.40 -10.40 -15.69
N VAL A 138 -2.86 -10.46 -14.44
CA VAL A 138 -4.25 -10.27 -14.05
C VAL A 138 -4.30 -9.34 -12.85
N LEU A 139 -4.95 -8.20 -13.00
CA LEU A 139 -5.24 -7.26 -11.92
C LEU A 139 -6.74 -7.30 -11.62
N ALA A 140 -7.12 -7.67 -10.40
CA ALA A 140 -8.43 -7.33 -9.87
C ALA A 140 -8.38 -5.87 -9.39
N ASP A 141 -8.89 -4.93 -10.18
CA ASP A 141 -8.78 -3.50 -9.87
C ASP A 141 -9.86 -3.07 -8.86
N THR A 142 -9.65 -3.46 -7.61
CA THR A 142 -10.45 -3.07 -6.45
C THR A 142 -9.56 -2.77 -5.26
N THR A 143 -10.00 -1.84 -4.42
CA THR A 143 -9.34 -1.48 -3.17
C THR A 143 -9.83 -2.29 -1.97
N THR A 144 -10.93 -3.03 -2.13
CA THR A 144 -11.48 -3.92 -1.11
C THR A 144 -10.58 -5.13 -0.86
N LYS A 145 -10.87 -5.88 0.20
CA LYS A 145 -10.16 -7.12 0.51
C LYS A 145 -10.34 -8.13 -0.62
N VAL A 146 -9.24 -8.63 -1.20
CA VAL A 146 -9.26 -9.70 -2.23
C VAL A 146 -8.61 -10.95 -1.66
N ARG A 147 -9.30 -12.08 -1.76
CA ARG A 147 -8.70 -13.39 -1.58
C ARG A 147 -8.23 -13.91 -2.94
N ILE A 148 -6.95 -14.25 -3.04
CA ILE A 148 -6.31 -14.77 -4.25
C ILE A 148 -5.91 -16.22 -3.99
N ALA A 149 -6.57 -17.18 -4.63
CA ALA A 149 -6.22 -18.59 -4.59
C ALA A 149 -5.64 -19.06 -5.92
N LEU A 150 -4.50 -19.74 -5.86
CA LEU A 150 -3.66 -20.07 -7.01
C LEU A 150 -3.44 -21.57 -7.17
N ASP A 151 -4.50 -22.35 -6.92
CA ASP A 151 -4.49 -23.81 -6.97
C ASP A 151 -5.19 -24.33 -8.23
N GLY A 152 -4.41 -24.72 -9.24
CA GLY A 152 -4.91 -25.23 -10.52
C GLY A 152 -5.55 -24.18 -11.44
N GLU A 153 -5.87 -22.99 -10.93
CA GLU A 153 -6.37 -21.82 -11.64
C GLU A 153 -5.97 -20.53 -10.91
N ILE A 154 -6.29 -19.37 -11.49
CA ILE A 154 -6.26 -18.09 -10.77
C ILE A 154 -7.69 -17.77 -10.35
N GLU A 155 -7.98 -17.82 -9.05
CA GLU A 155 -9.25 -17.38 -8.47
C GLU A 155 -9.02 -16.14 -7.61
N MET A 156 -9.73 -15.05 -7.90
CA MET A 156 -9.74 -13.82 -7.10
C MET A 156 -11.17 -13.51 -6.67
N SER A 157 -11.43 -13.38 -5.37
CA SER A 157 -12.75 -13.03 -4.84
C SER A 157 -12.71 -11.86 -3.89
N SER A 158 -13.74 -11.02 -3.94
CA SER A 158 -13.87 -9.87 -3.04
C SER A 158 -15.33 -9.63 -2.68
N ASP A 159 -15.58 -9.30 -1.41
CA ASP A 159 -16.87 -8.84 -0.93
C ASP A 159 -16.98 -7.32 -1.13
N GLY A 160 -18.11 -6.88 -1.69
CA GLY A 160 -18.40 -5.46 -1.89
C GLY A 160 -18.87 -5.13 -3.32
N PRO A 161 -18.55 -3.92 -3.81
CA PRO A 161 -18.88 -3.52 -5.18
C PRO A 161 -18.26 -4.46 -6.22
N ASP A 162 -18.90 -4.58 -7.39
CA ASP A 162 -18.23 -5.19 -8.54
C ASP A 162 -16.97 -4.39 -8.89
N PHE A 163 -16.00 -5.08 -9.52
CA PHE A 163 -14.75 -4.49 -9.95
C PHE A 163 -14.35 -4.99 -11.34
N PRO A 164 -13.63 -4.17 -12.13
CA PRO A 164 -13.08 -4.59 -13.39
C PRO A 164 -11.81 -5.44 -13.20
N VAL A 165 -11.54 -6.30 -14.18
CA VAL A 165 -10.34 -7.13 -14.26
C VAL A 165 -9.50 -6.68 -15.44
N ILE A 166 -8.23 -6.39 -15.22
CA ILE A 166 -7.29 -6.04 -16.29
C ILE A 166 -6.43 -7.25 -16.60
N VAL A 167 -6.40 -7.61 -17.88
CA VAL A 167 -5.59 -8.71 -18.42
C VAL A 167 -4.52 -8.10 -19.33
N ILE A 168 -3.26 -8.41 -19.05
CA ILE A 168 -2.10 -7.94 -19.80
C ILE A 168 -1.42 -9.16 -20.41
N GLU A 169 -1.32 -9.24 -21.73
CA GLU A 169 -0.66 -10.33 -22.45
C GLU A 169 0.60 -9.85 -23.14
N ALA A 170 1.67 -10.63 -23.03
CA ALA A 170 2.90 -10.39 -23.78
C ALA A 170 3.65 -11.70 -24.04
N ASP A 171 4.59 -11.66 -24.97
CA ASP A 171 5.42 -12.83 -25.29
C ASP A 171 6.45 -13.16 -24.19
N THR A 172 6.64 -12.25 -23.21
CA THR A 172 7.59 -12.43 -22.11
C THR A 172 7.04 -11.87 -20.79
N PRO A 173 7.50 -12.38 -19.62
CA PRO A 173 7.09 -11.82 -18.33
C PRO A 173 7.53 -10.36 -18.16
N GLN A 174 8.66 -9.96 -18.75
CA GLN A 174 9.11 -8.56 -18.75
C GLN A 174 8.14 -7.66 -19.52
N GLY A 175 7.59 -8.13 -20.64
CA GLY A 175 6.56 -7.43 -21.40
C GLY A 175 5.29 -7.20 -20.57
N VAL A 176 4.86 -8.22 -19.81
CA VAL A 176 3.70 -8.09 -18.91
C VAL A 176 3.94 -7.06 -17.81
N VAL A 177 5.10 -7.08 -17.16
CA VAL A 177 5.43 -6.10 -16.11
C VAL A 177 5.56 -4.69 -16.71
N THR A 178 6.12 -4.56 -17.91
CA THR A 178 6.18 -3.27 -18.62
C THR A 178 4.78 -2.75 -18.94
N GLY A 179 3.87 -3.63 -19.37
CA GLY A 179 2.46 -3.29 -19.56
C GLY A 179 1.76 -2.88 -18.26
N LEU A 180 2.06 -3.54 -17.14
CA LEU A 180 1.53 -3.13 -15.83
C LEU A 180 2.02 -1.74 -15.44
N SER A 181 3.31 -1.45 -15.67
CA SER A 181 3.89 -0.13 -15.42
C SER A 181 3.36 0.95 -16.35
N SER A 182 2.97 0.63 -17.60
CA SER A 182 2.36 1.61 -18.50
C SER A 182 0.97 2.08 -18.03
N LEU A 183 0.28 1.27 -17.22
CA LEU A 183 -1.01 1.60 -16.61
C LEU A 183 -0.85 2.26 -15.23
N THR A 184 0.04 1.71 -14.41
CA THR A 184 0.22 2.09 -13.00
C THR A 184 1.35 3.09 -12.77
N GLY A 185 2.00 3.59 -13.83
CA GLY A 185 3.14 4.48 -13.75
C GLY A 185 4.42 3.79 -13.30
N THR A 186 5.49 4.58 -13.16
CA THR A 186 6.83 4.09 -12.78
C THR A 186 7.32 4.74 -11.49
N ILE A 187 8.38 4.19 -10.90
CA ILE A 187 9.08 4.87 -9.81
C ILE A 187 9.85 6.06 -10.40
N ASP A 188 9.75 7.24 -9.77
CA ASP A 188 10.69 8.31 -10.07
C ASP A 188 12.09 7.91 -9.63
N LEU A 189 13.10 8.45 -10.32
CA LEU A 189 14.48 8.24 -9.94
C LEU A 189 14.75 8.82 -8.53
N PRO A 190 15.17 8.02 -7.54
CA PRO A 190 15.46 8.51 -6.20
C PRO A 190 16.75 9.36 -6.16
N PRO A 191 17.02 10.07 -5.06
CA PRO A 191 18.35 10.63 -4.82
C PRO A 191 19.40 9.50 -4.69
N MET A 192 20.65 9.77 -5.08
CA MET A 192 21.70 8.73 -5.12
C MET A 192 21.97 8.09 -3.75
N TRP A 193 21.93 8.89 -2.68
CA TRP A 193 22.17 8.44 -1.32
C TRP A 193 21.15 7.40 -0.84
N ALA A 194 19.95 7.35 -1.44
CA ALA A 194 18.92 6.36 -1.10
C ALA A 194 19.29 4.92 -1.49
N LEU A 195 20.34 4.74 -2.30
CA LEU A 195 20.89 3.44 -2.69
C LEU A 195 22.06 3.01 -1.81
N GLY A 196 22.52 3.89 -0.91
CA GLY A 196 23.63 3.63 0.01
C GLY A 196 23.26 2.69 1.14
N TYR A 197 24.16 2.52 2.10
CA TYR A 197 23.84 1.79 3.32
C TYR A 197 23.11 2.69 4.32
N HIS A 198 21.94 2.24 4.75
CA HIS A 198 21.08 2.92 5.71
C HIS A 198 21.16 2.21 7.08
N GLN A 199 21.50 2.95 8.14
CA GLN A 199 21.49 2.43 9.51
C GLN A 199 20.28 2.97 10.28
N CYS A 200 19.48 2.05 10.81
CA CYS A 200 18.33 2.34 11.65
C CYS A 200 18.37 1.50 12.94
N ARG A 201 17.65 1.97 13.96
CA ARG A 201 17.27 1.23 15.17
C ARG A 201 16.06 1.92 15.77
N TYR A 202 15.14 1.14 16.33
CA TYR A 202 14.18 1.61 17.33
C TYR A 202 14.82 1.60 18.74
N SER A 203 15.22 2.72 19.35
CA SER A 203 15.59 4.04 18.78
C SER A 203 17.09 4.34 19.04
N TYR A 204 17.61 5.41 18.45
CA TYR A 204 18.85 6.07 18.91
C TYR A 204 18.51 7.32 19.73
N VAL A 205 18.62 7.26 21.06
CA VAL A 205 18.30 8.39 21.95
C VAL A 205 19.34 8.48 23.07
N PRO A 206 19.76 9.69 23.48
CA PRO A 206 19.43 11.02 22.93
C PRO A 206 20.23 11.35 21.65
N GLU A 207 20.13 12.57 21.12
CA GLU A 207 20.86 13.03 19.92
C GLU A 207 22.39 12.82 19.99
N ALA A 208 22.99 12.77 21.18
CA ALA A 208 24.41 12.44 21.36
C ALA A 208 24.74 11.00 20.92
N ARG A 209 23.80 10.05 21.10
CA ARG A 209 23.95 8.67 20.63
C ARG A 209 23.93 8.61 19.09
N VAL A 210 23.13 9.45 18.45
CA VAL A 210 23.09 9.56 16.98
C VAL A 210 24.46 10.00 16.44
N ARG A 211 25.04 11.06 17.01
CA ARG A 211 26.39 11.55 16.65
C ARG A 211 27.48 10.50 16.90
N GLU A 212 27.40 9.79 18.02
CA GLU A 212 28.33 8.71 18.32
C GLU A 212 28.30 7.63 17.23
N ILE A 213 27.10 7.16 16.84
CA ILE A 213 26.96 6.15 15.78
C ILE A 213 27.53 6.63 14.45
N ALA A 214 27.21 7.86 14.04
CA ALA A 214 27.74 8.47 12.82
C ALA A 214 29.28 8.52 12.82
N SER A 215 29.87 9.00 13.93
CA SER A 215 31.32 9.06 14.12
C SER A 215 31.94 7.67 14.10
N GLU A 216 31.30 6.65 14.68
CA GLU A 216 31.81 5.28 14.69
C GLU A 216 31.83 4.64 13.30
N PHE A 217 30.86 4.92 12.43
CA PHE A 217 30.91 4.50 11.03
C PHE A 217 32.13 5.08 10.31
N ARG A 218 32.36 6.39 10.50
CA ARG A 218 33.50 7.09 9.89
C ARG A 218 34.84 6.60 10.45
N SER A 219 34.95 6.46 11.77
CA SER A 219 36.19 6.01 12.44
C SER A 219 36.56 4.56 12.06
N ARG A 220 35.55 3.71 11.83
CA ARG A 220 35.73 2.30 11.42
C ARG A 220 35.83 2.10 9.92
N SER A 221 35.73 3.17 9.12
CA SER A 221 35.74 3.10 7.65
C SER A 221 34.67 2.16 7.08
N ILE A 222 33.48 2.16 7.69
CA ILE A 222 32.31 1.44 7.18
C ILE A 222 31.43 2.47 6.44
N PRO A 223 31.23 2.34 5.11
CA PRO A 223 30.39 3.25 4.35
C PRO A 223 28.95 3.22 4.86
N CYS A 224 28.36 4.39 5.11
CA CYS A 224 26.98 4.56 5.49
C CYS A 224 26.53 5.96 5.07
N ASP A 225 25.39 6.02 4.39
CA ASP A 225 24.85 7.23 3.78
C ASP A 225 23.72 7.83 4.61
N VAL A 226 22.98 7.02 5.39
CA VAL A 226 21.76 7.48 6.08
C VAL A 226 21.66 6.97 7.50
N ILE A 227 21.32 7.86 8.43
CA ILE A 227 20.92 7.52 9.81
C ILE A 227 19.43 7.83 9.98
N TRP A 228 18.69 6.87 10.54
CA TRP A 228 17.25 6.96 10.74
C TRP A 228 16.90 7.30 12.19
N MET A 229 15.89 8.14 12.36
CA MET A 229 15.33 8.52 13.65
C MET A 229 13.94 7.89 13.80
N ASP A 230 13.85 6.94 14.71
CA ASP A 230 12.63 6.21 15.09
C ASP A 230 11.88 6.97 16.21
N ILE A 231 10.71 6.50 16.64
CA ILE A 231 9.68 7.24 17.40
C ILE A 231 10.16 8.07 18.60
N ASP A 232 11.21 7.65 19.31
CA ASP A 232 11.59 8.25 20.60
C ASP A 232 12.20 9.66 20.47
N TYR A 233 12.37 10.18 19.24
CA TYR A 233 12.71 11.59 19.05
C TYR A 233 11.54 12.54 19.32
N MET A 234 10.30 12.04 19.22
CA MET A 234 9.10 12.86 19.35
C MET A 234 8.79 13.19 20.82
N ASP A 235 8.25 14.38 21.07
CA ASP A 235 7.81 14.79 22.42
C ASP A 235 6.53 14.04 22.80
N GLY A 236 6.68 12.96 23.58
CA GLY A 236 5.58 12.11 24.02
C GLY A 236 4.84 11.46 22.84
N PHE A 237 5.59 11.05 21.81
CA PHE A 237 5.09 10.42 20.57
C PHE A 237 4.18 11.33 19.73
N ARG A 238 4.19 12.64 19.96
CA ARG A 238 3.46 13.60 19.11
C ARG A 238 4.20 13.80 17.79
N CYS A 239 3.60 13.39 16.68
CA CYS A 239 4.15 13.61 15.35
C CYS A 239 4.52 15.09 15.10
N PHE A 240 5.52 15.34 14.25
CA PHE A 240 6.00 16.71 13.95
C PHE A 240 6.49 17.50 15.18
N THR A 241 6.92 16.82 16.24
CA THR A 241 7.57 17.44 17.41
C THR A 241 8.93 16.80 17.66
N PHE A 242 9.76 17.46 18.46
CA PHE A 242 11.03 16.93 18.96
C PHE A 242 11.03 17.05 20.49
N ASP A 243 11.42 16.00 21.21
CA ASP A 243 11.55 16.03 22.66
C ASP A 243 12.68 16.99 23.06
N PRO A 244 12.40 18.10 23.76
CA PRO A 244 13.41 19.10 24.09
C PRO A 244 14.47 18.62 25.09
N ALA A 245 14.24 17.51 25.80
CA ALA A 245 15.20 16.91 26.72
C ALA A 245 16.20 16.01 26.01
N THR A 246 15.81 15.37 24.91
CA THR A 246 16.64 14.36 24.21
C THR A 246 17.09 14.79 22.81
N PHE A 247 16.35 15.68 22.15
CA PHE A 247 16.62 16.31 20.85
C PHE A 247 16.36 17.83 20.89
N PRO A 248 17.13 18.58 21.72
CA PRO A 248 16.92 20.03 21.89
C PRO A 248 17.18 20.87 20.64
N ASP A 249 18.04 20.41 19.72
CA ASP A 249 18.38 21.16 18.50
C ASP A 249 18.51 20.21 17.28
N PRO A 250 17.39 19.83 16.66
CA PRO A 250 17.40 18.95 15.48
C PRO A 250 18.12 19.58 14.27
N THR A 251 18.18 20.92 14.19
CA THR A 251 18.92 21.60 13.11
C THR A 251 20.41 21.36 13.26
N ALA A 252 20.95 21.61 14.46
CA ALA A 252 22.37 21.35 14.73
C ALA A 252 22.72 19.86 14.56
N LEU A 253 21.82 18.94 14.95
CA LEU A 253 22.04 17.51 14.73
C LEU A 253 22.14 17.17 13.23
N ASN A 254 21.24 17.68 12.40
CA ASN A 254 21.28 17.44 10.96
C ASN A 254 22.54 18.06 10.34
N ASP A 255 22.91 19.28 10.72
CA ASP A 255 24.14 19.94 10.25
C ASP A 255 25.39 19.10 10.58
N ASP A 256 25.53 18.61 11.81
CA ASP A 256 26.65 17.76 12.24
C ASP A 256 26.74 16.44 11.45
N LEU A 257 25.59 15.87 11.06
CA LEU A 257 25.51 14.65 10.25
C LEU A 257 25.83 14.94 8.79
N HIS A 258 25.37 16.06 8.25
CA HIS A 258 25.66 16.51 6.89
C HIS A 258 27.15 16.83 6.71
N GLU A 259 27.81 17.42 7.70
CA GLU A 259 29.27 17.64 7.70
C GLU A 259 30.07 16.34 7.58
N GLN A 260 29.50 15.25 8.09
CA GLN A 260 30.06 13.89 7.97
C GLN A 260 29.60 13.16 6.70
N GLY A 261 28.80 13.81 5.84
CA GLY A 261 28.27 13.23 4.61
C GLY A 261 27.17 12.21 4.81
N PHE A 262 26.43 12.28 5.91
CA PHE A 262 25.18 11.53 6.09
C PHE A 262 23.98 12.35 5.61
N HIS A 263 22.90 11.64 5.30
CA HIS A 263 21.55 12.15 5.21
C HIS A 263 20.71 11.62 6.38
N THR A 264 19.59 12.26 6.69
CA THR A 264 18.71 11.85 7.79
C THR A 264 17.30 11.54 7.33
N VAL A 265 16.73 10.47 7.90
CA VAL A 265 15.35 10.07 7.66
C VAL A 265 14.62 9.96 8.99
N TRP A 266 13.44 10.57 9.08
CA TRP A 266 12.69 10.69 10.34
C TRP A 266 11.30 10.10 10.19
N MET A 267 10.90 9.31 11.19
CA MET A 267 9.62 8.62 11.18
C MET A 267 8.44 9.54 11.47
N ILE A 268 7.31 9.35 10.79
CA ILE A 268 6.03 10.02 11.04
C ILE A 268 4.91 9.00 10.90
N ASP A 269 4.11 8.84 11.95
CA ASP A 269 2.93 7.96 11.98
C ASP A 269 1.64 8.69 11.59
N PRO A 270 0.58 7.98 11.15
CA PRO A 270 -0.73 8.59 10.91
C PRO A 270 -1.51 8.90 12.19
N GLY A 271 -1.12 8.32 13.34
CA GLY A 271 -1.81 8.50 14.61
C GLY A 271 -1.49 9.85 15.26
N ILE A 272 -2.42 10.80 15.17
CA ILE A 272 -2.28 12.11 15.82
C ILE A 272 -2.87 12.05 17.22
N LYS A 273 -2.04 12.23 18.24
CA LYS A 273 -2.46 12.26 19.64
C LYS A 273 -3.65 13.20 19.83
N LYS A 274 -4.72 12.70 20.45
CA LYS A 274 -5.92 13.48 20.75
C LYS A 274 -5.69 14.29 22.02
N GLU A 275 -5.16 15.50 21.87
CA GLU A 275 -4.75 16.37 22.96
C GLU A 275 -5.01 17.84 22.62
N ASP A 276 -5.88 18.50 23.37
CA ASP A 276 -6.15 19.94 23.18
C ASP A 276 -4.88 20.76 23.44
N GLY A 277 -4.57 21.71 22.55
CA GLY A 277 -3.37 22.55 22.63
C GLY A 277 -2.16 21.96 21.89
N TYR A 278 -2.24 20.73 21.39
CA TYR A 278 -1.27 20.19 20.45
C TYR A 278 -1.58 20.69 19.04
N ALA A 279 -0.69 21.53 18.48
CA ALA A 279 -0.94 22.29 17.26
C ALA A 279 -1.40 21.45 16.04
N VAL A 280 -0.88 20.23 15.87
CA VAL A 280 -1.31 19.33 14.78
C VAL A 280 -2.74 18.84 15.03
N TYR A 281 -3.08 18.45 16.26
CA TYR A 281 -4.44 18.08 16.62
C TYR A 281 -5.42 19.26 16.49
N ASP A 282 -5.05 20.44 16.95
CA ASP A 282 -5.92 21.61 16.88
C ASP A 282 -6.16 22.05 15.42
N SER A 283 -5.10 22.13 14.62
CA SER A 283 -5.20 22.54 13.21
C SER A 283 -5.94 21.53 12.34
N GLY A 284 -5.73 20.24 12.55
CA GLY A 284 -6.50 19.20 11.86
C GLY A 284 -7.98 19.20 12.29
N THR A 285 -8.28 19.43 13.56
CA THR A 285 -9.66 19.56 14.04
C THR A 285 -10.35 20.77 13.42
N ALA A 286 -9.65 21.89 13.24
CA ALA A 286 -10.20 23.11 12.65
C ALA A 286 -10.65 22.94 11.18
N ILE A 287 -10.07 21.98 10.45
CA ILE A 287 -10.45 21.65 9.07
C ILE A 287 -11.28 20.36 8.98
N ASP A 288 -11.72 19.83 10.13
CA ASP A 288 -12.44 18.57 10.24
C ASP A 288 -11.63 17.37 9.70
N ALA A 289 -10.30 17.32 9.82
CA ALA A 289 -9.42 16.39 9.12
C ALA A 289 -9.64 14.89 9.40
N TRP A 290 -10.36 14.54 10.46
CA TRP A 290 -10.34 13.20 11.02
C TRP A 290 -11.35 12.24 10.38
N VAL A 291 -10.93 10.97 10.26
CA VAL A 291 -11.84 9.84 9.97
C VAL A 291 -12.96 9.80 11.00
N LYS A 292 -14.17 9.46 10.54
CA LYS A 292 -15.36 9.39 11.39
C LYS A 292 -15.75 7.95 11.70
N THR A 293 -16.43 7.73 12.82
CA THR A 293 -17.17 6.51 13.11
C THR A 293 -18.45 6.44 12.26
N ALA A 294 -19.12 5.30 12.28
CA ALA A 294 -20.41 5.11 11.60
C ALA A 294 -21.52 6.09 12.06
N ASP A 295 -21.45 6.59 13.30
CA ASP A 295 -22.38 7.59 13.84
C ASP A 295 -21.99 9.05 13.52
N GLY A 296 -20.88 9.26 12.79
CA GLY A 296 -20.39 10.56 12.37
C GLY A 296 -19.52 11.29 13.40
N SER A 297 -19.27 10.72 14.57
CA SER A 297 -18.30 11.26 15.52
C SER A 297 -16.86 11.01 15.05
N THR A 298 -15.88 11.75 15.60
CA THR A 298 -14.46 11.52 15.26
C THR A 298 -14.02 10.16 15.79
N TYR A 299 -13.45 9.32 14.91
CA TYR A 299 -12.89 8.05 15.32
C TYR A 299 -11.65 8.26 16.21
N VAL A 300 -11.58 7.48 17.29
CA VAL A 300 -10.46 7.45 18.22
C VAL A 300 -9.98 6.02 18.35
N GLY A 301 -8.68 5.79 18.16
CA GLY A 301 -8.02 4.50 18.32
C GLY A 301 -6.70 4.66 19.06
N ASP A 302 -6.25 3.59 19.72
CA ASP A 302 -5.00 3.62 20.48
C ASP A 302 -3.81 3.21 19.60
N VAL A 303 -2.73 3.99 19.65
CA VAL A 303 -1.40 3.66 19.10
C VAL A 303 -0.31 4.16 20.07
N TRP A 304 0.91 4.49 19.61
CA TRP A 304 2.03 4.90 20.46
C TRP A 304 1.73 6.00 21.49
N PRO A 305 1.02 7.11 21.16
CA PRO A 305 0.72 8.18 22.11
C PRO A 305 -0.50 7.88 23.00
N GLY A 306 -1.07 6.68 22.93
CA GLY A 306 -2.40 6.37 23.45
C GLY A 306 -3.49 6.79 22.47
N ALA A 307 -4.54 7.45 22.98
CA ALA A 307 -5.70 7.85 22.20
C ALA A 307 -5.33 8.82 21.06
N CYS A 308 -5.55 8.39 19.81
CA CYS A 308 -5.24 9.12 18.60
C CYS A 308 -6.46 9.28 17.68
N VAL A 309 -6.42 10.34 16.88
CA VAL A 309 -7.28 10.56 15.71
C VAL A 309 -6.46 10.35 14.45
N PHE A 310 -7.13 10.02 13.35
CA PHE A 310 -6.50 9.59 12.11
C PHE A 310 -6.91 10.53 10.96
N PRO A 311 -5.97 11.15 10.23
CA PRO A 311 -6.29 11.97 9.07
C PRO A 311 -7.00 11.16 7.99
N ASP A 312 -8.07 11.72 7.43
CA ASP A 312 -8.74 11.15 6.26
C ASP A 312 -8.00 11.53 4.97
N PHE A 313 -6.95 10.79 4.63
CA PHE A 313 -6.14 11.03 3.43
C PHE A 313 -6.89 10.85 2.10
N THR A 314 -8.13 10.36 2.14
CA THR A 314 -8.99 10.31 0.95
C THR A 314 -9.52 11.68 0.53
N ASN A 315 -9.36 12.71 1.39
CA ASN A 315 -9.77 14.08 1.15
C ASN A 315 -8.59 14.99 0.80
N ASP A 316 -8.69 15.74 -0.29
CA ASP A 316 -7.62 16.61 -0.79
C ASP A 316 -7.21 17.74 0.17
N ALA A 317 -8.18 18.33 0.86
CA ALA A 317 -7.89 19.36 1.86
C ALA A 317 -7.08 18.80 3.03
N VAL A 318 -7.32 17.54 3.41
CA VAL A 318 -6.56 16.84 4.45
C VAL A 318 -5.15 16.50 3.96
N ARG A 319 -4.99 16.02 2.72
CA ARG A 319 -3.66 15.79 2.14
C ARG A 319 -2.85 17.09 2.03
N THR A 320 -3.50 18.19 1.64
CA THR A 320 -2.89 19.52 1.56
C THR A 320 -2.47 20.04 2.94
N TRP A 321 -3.31 19.87 3.96
CA TRP A 321 -2.95 20.21 5.34
C TRP A 321 -1.77 19.37 5.83
N TRP A 322 -1.80 18.06 5.62
CA TRP A 322 -0.72 17.15 5.99
C TRP A 322 0.61 17.53 5.33
N ALA A 323 0.57 17.84 4.03
CA ALA A 323 1.71 18.34 3.26
C ALA A 323 2.30 19.63 3.89
N GLY A 324 1.45 20.54 4.37
CA GLY A 324 1.87 21.77 5.03
C GLY A 324 2.60 21.56 6.36
N LEU A 325 2.32 20.49 7.10
CA LEU A 325 2.99 20.17 8.37
C LEU A 325 4.49 19.92 8.20
N TYR A 326 4.92 19.51 6.99
CA TYR A 326 6.33 19.28 6.68
C TYR A 326 7.14 20.57 6.53
N ALA A 327 6.53 21.76 6.45
CA ALA A 327 7.27 23.01 6.23
C ALA A 327 8.31 23.27 7.32
N ASP A 328 7.87 23.32 8.58
CA ASP A 328 8.77 23.55 9.73
C ASP A 328 9.65 22.33 10.00
N PHE A 329 9.13 21.12 9.77
CA PHE A 329 9.86 19.88 9.96
C PHE A 329 11.07 19.79 9.01
N LEU A 330 10.86 20.08 7.72
CA LEU A 330 11.92 20.15 6.72
C LEU A 330 12.85 21.36 6.93
N ALA A 331 12.40 22.45 7.53
CA ALA A 331 13.27 23.59 7.83
C ALA A 331 14.43 23.22 8.77
N THR A 332 14.32 22.12 9.53
CA THR A 332 15.39 21.60 10.41
C THR A 332 16.51 20.84 9.67
N GLY A 333 16.45 20.72 8.35
CA GLY A 333 17.51 20.05 7.56
C GLY A 333 17.29 18.56 7.27
N ILE A 334 16.15 17.99 7.66
CA ILE A 334 15.78 16.59 7.38
C ILE A 334 15.82 16.28 5.88
N ASP A 335 16.33 15.11 5.46
CA ASP A 335 16.47 14.74 4.05
C ASP A 335 15.34 13.85 3.51
N GLY A 336 14.79 12.97 4.35
CA GLY A 336 13.73 12.05 3.97
C GLY A 336 12.77 11.72 5.11
N VAL A 337 11.65 11.07 4.77
CA VAL A 337 10.57 10.75 5.71
C VAL A 337 10.24 9.27 5.66
N TRP A 338 9.92 8.72 6.82
CA TRP A 338 9.48 7.34 6.99
C TRP A 338 8.05 7.32 7.52
N ASN A 339 7.09 6.85 6.73
CA ASN A 339 5.72 6.64 7.18
C ASN A 339 5.54 5.21 7.67
N ASP A 340 5.32 5.05 8.97
CA ASP A 340 5.07 3.76 9.60
C ASP A 340 3.63 3.68 10.13
N MET A 341 3.22 2.48 10.56
CA MET A 341 1.92 2.21 11.19
C MET A 341 0.70 2.56 10.32
N ASN A 342 0.89 2.67 9.01
CA ASN A 342 -0.05 3.29 8.07
C ASN A 342 -0.91 2.31 7.28
N GLU A 343 -1.09 1.09 7.79
CA GLU A 343 -2.08 0.15 7.28
C GLU A 343 -3.52 0.70 7.20
N PRO A 344 -4.09 1.39 8.23
CA PRO A 344 -3.53 1.86 9.51
C PRO A 344 -3.60 0.86 10.66
N ALA A 345 -2.50 0.75 11.41
CA ALA A 345 -2.43 -0.09 12.60
C ALA A 345 -3.20 0.53 13.76
N ILE A 346 -3.99 -0.28 14.46
CA ILE A 346 -4.66 0.09 15.71
C ILE A 346 -4.32 -0.93 16.78
N PHE A 347 -3.86 -0.46 17.93
CA PHE A 347 -3.51 -1.32 19.06
C PHE A 347 -4.74 -1.80 19.81
N ASN A 348 -4.57 -2.91 20.54
CA ASN A 348 -5.57 -3.44 21.47
C ASN A 348 -6.92 -3.80 20.84
N VAL A 349 -6.98 -4.02 19.52
CA VAL A 349 -8.15 -4.52 18.80
C VAL A 349 -7.83 -5.78 18.01
N ALA A 350 -8.76 -6.72 17.93
CA ALA A 350 -8.54 -8.00 17.26
C ALA A 350 -8.33 -7.86 15.74
N SER A 351 -8.93 -6.84 15.12
CA SER A 351 -8.81 -6.55 13.69
C SER A 351 -7.44 -5.99 13.30
N LYS A 352 -6.65 -5.48 14.26
CA LYS A 352 -5.43 -4.68 14.06
C LYS A 352 -5.58 -3.43 13.17
N THR A 353 -6.82 -3.04 12.85
CA THR A 353 -7.17 -1.86 12.06
C THR A 353 -8.47 -1.25 12.59
N MET A 354 -8.84 -0.07 12.10
CA MET A 354 -10.06 0.62 12.51
C MET A 354 -11.34 -0.14 12.06
N PRO A 355 -12.50 0.09 12.70
CA PRO A 355 -13.76 -0.52 12.27
C PRO A 355 -14.05 -0.28 10.78
N LEU A 356 -14.51 -1.33 10.09
CA LEU A 356 -14.70 -1.30 8.64
C LEU A 356 -15.83 -0.35 8.19
N ASP A 357 -16.73 0.00 9.11
CA ASP A 357 -17.84 0.94 8.93
C ASP A 357 -17.48 2.38 9.33
N ASN A 358 -16.24 2.65 9.76
CA ASN A 358 -15.73 4.01 9.83
C ASN A 358 -15.86 4.70 8.47
N LEU A 359 -16.12 5.99 8.47
CA LEU A 359 -16.47 6.77 7.30
C LEU A 359 -15.30 7.66 6.88
N HIS A 360 -14.98 7.53 5.59
CA HIS A 360 -14.10 8.43 4.85
C HIS A 360 -14.96 9.33 3.97
N ARG A 361 -14.61 10.60 3.90
CA ARG A 361 -15.34 11.59 3.08
C ARG A 361 -14.98 11.53 1.61
N ALA A 362 -13.78 11.04 1.28
CA ALA A 362 -13.26 10.75 -0.06
C ALA A 362 -13.72 11.65 -1.20
N ASP A 363 -12.77 12.31 -1.86
CA ASP A 363 -13.06 13.17 -3.01
C ASP A 363 -13.84 12.41 -4.11
N GLU A 364 -14.62 13.13 -4.94
CA GLU A 364 -15.37 12.53 -6.06
C GLU A 364 -14.47 11.78 -7.04
N ALA A 365 -13.21 12.21 -7.18
CA ALA A 365 -12.17 11.53 -7.96
C ALA A 365 -11.89 10.09 -7.47
N PHE A 366 -12.25 9.77 -6.22
CA PHE A 366 -12.14 8.45 -5.60
C PHE A 366 -13.51 7.74 -5.46
N GLY A 367 -14.55 8.28 -6.09
CA GLY A 367 -15.91 7.73 -6.04
C GLY A 367 -16.74 8.23 -4.85
N GLY A 368 -16.33 9.33 -4.22
CA GLY A 368 -17.08 9.97 -3.13
C GLY A 368 -16.99 9.22 -1.80
N PRO A 369 -17.72 9.71 -0.77
CA PRO A 369 -17.71 9.14 0.58
C PRO A 369 -17.94 7.63 0.61
N GLY A 370 -17.36 6.96 1.60
CA GLY A 370 -17.50 5.51 1.74
C GLY A 370 -16.91 5.01 3.05
N SER A 371 -17.12 3.73 3.31
CA SER A 371 -16.62 3.10 4.53
C SER A 371 -15.14 2.74 4.43
N HIS A 372 -14.50 2.52 5.57
CA HIS A 372 -13.12 2.10 5.67
C HIS A 372 -12.87 0.78 4.94
N ALA A 373 -13.86 -0.11 4.86
CA ALA A 373 -13.79 -1.34 4.05
C ALA A 373 -13.32 -1.10 2.60
N ILE A 374 -13.66 0.05 2.03
CA ILE A 374 -13.30 0.43 0.66
C ILE A 374 -11.93 1.10 0.61
N PHE A 375 -11.58 1.90 1.61
CA PHE A 375 -10.37 2.73 1.58
C PHE A 375 -9.19 2.17 2.38
N HIS A 376 -9.38 1.06 3.08
CA HIS A 376 -8.38 0.46 3.97
C HIS A 376 -7.03 0.26 3.27
N ASN A 377 -7.01 -0.51 2.18
CA ASN A 377 -5.77 -0.83 1.49
C ASN A 377 -5.07 0.38 0.86
N VAL A 378 -5.80 1.47 0.61
CA VAL A 378 -5.25 2.70 0.02
C VAL A 378 -4.94 3.78 1.06
N TYR A 379 -5.24 3.55 2.34
CA TYR A 379 -4.96 4.53 3.41
C TYR A 379 -3.46 4.87 3.47
N GLY A 380 -2.60 3.85 3.56
CA GLY A 380 -1.14 4.02 3.54
C GLY A 380 -0.63 4.64 2.24
N MET A 381 -1.19 4.23 1.10
CA MET A 381 -0.87 4.82 -0.21
C MET A 381 -1.19 6.33 -0.26
N GLN A 382 -2.32 6.76 0.30
CA GLN A 382 -2.68 8.18 0.30
C GLN A 382 -1.88 8.99 1.34
N MET A 383 -1.44 8.37 2.45
CA MET A 383 -0.50 8.99 3.38
C MET A 383 0.86 9.25 2.71
N ILE A 384 1.47 8.23 2.09
CA ILE A 384 2.77 8.38 1.42
C ILE A 384 2.68 9.37 0.26
N ARG A 385 1.55 9.40 -0.47
CA ARG A 385 1.27 10.39 -1.50
C ARG A 385 1.30 11.81 -0.93
N ALA A 386 0.52 12.07 0.12
CA ALA A 386 0.46 13.38 0.75
C ALA A 386 1.84 13.84 1.27
N THR A 387 2.59 12.91 1.88
CA THR A 387 3.96 13.15 2.34
C THR A 387 4.89 13.51 1.17
N ARG A 388 4.91 12.73 0.08
CA ARG A 388 5.78 13.01 -1.07
C ARG A 388 5.39 14.32 -1.76
N GLU A 389 4.11 14.54 -2.02
CA GLU A 389 3.61 15.77 -2.65
C GLU A 389 3.99 17.00 -1.81
N GLY A 390 3.86 16.91 -0.48
CA GLY A 390 4.31 17.95 0.45
C GLY A 390 5.80 18.24 0.34
N ILE A 391 6.65 17.23 0.49
CA ILE A 391 8.12 17.39 0.39
C ILE A 391 8.51 17.96 -0.98
N THR A 392 7.91 17.46 -2.06
CA THR A 392 8.19 17.93 -3.43
C THR A 392 7.79 19.38 -3.61
N SER A 393 6.64 19.80 -3.07
CA SER A 393 6.18 21.19 -3.16
C SER A 393 7.07 22.16 -2.38
N LEU A 394 7.59 21.72 -1.23
CA LEU A 394 8.43 22.52 -0.34
C LEU A 394 9.91 22.58 -0.79
N ARG A 395 10.38 21.58 -1.54
CA ARG A 395 11.75 21.47 -2.07
C ARG A 395 11.77 20.97 -3.52
N PRO A 396 11.23 21.73 -4.48
CA PRO A 396 11.07 21.29 -5.87
C PRO A 396 12.39 21.02 -6.60
N GLU A 397 13.51 21.51 -6.07
CA GLU A 397 14.86 21.30 -6.60
C GLU A 397 15.50 19.98 -6.17
N ARG A 398 14.88 19.23 -5.24
CA ARG A 398 15.38 17.96 -4.71
C ARG A 398 14.43 16.81 -5.04
N ARG A 399 15.01 15.63 -5.26
CA ARG A 399 14.24 14.39 -5.36
C ARG A 399 13.83 13.95 -3.95
N PRO A 400 12.53 13.75 -3.67
CA PRO A 400 12.10 13.32 -2.35
C PRO A 400 12.50 11.86 -2.10
N PHE A 401 12.78 11.54 -0.83
CA PHE A 401 12.86 10.17 -0.35
C PHE A 401 11.78 9.97 0.72
N VAL A 402 10.87 9.05 0.43
CA VAL A 402 9.82 8.62 1.36
C VAL A 402 9.80 7.10 1.40
N LEU A 403 9.80 6.54 2.60
CA LEU A 403 9.61 5.12 2.85
C LEU A 403 8.24 4.90 3.50
N SER A 404 7.50 3.86 3.12
CA SER A 404 6.20 3.53 3.71
C SER A 404 6.07 2.04 4.04
N ARG A 405 5.41 1.69 5.15
CA ARG A 405 5.17 0.28 5.49
C ARG A 405 4.07 -0.29 4.63
N ALA A 406 2.90 0.32 4.76
CA ALA A 406 1.73 -0.05 4.01
C ALA A 406 1.69 0.65 2.67
N ASN A 407 1.21 -0.07 1.67
CA ASN A 407 1.05 0.46 0.32
C ASN A 407 0.00 -0.32 -0.46
N PHE A 408 -0.33 0.20 -1.64
CA PHE A 408 -1.20 -0.44 -2.61
C PHE A 408 -0.51 -0.44 -3.97
N ILE A 409 -0.94 -1.30 -4.89
CA ILE A 409 -0.44 -1.27 -6.27
C ILE A 409 -0.67 0.13 -6.87
N GLY A 410 0.35 0.71 -7.50
CA GLY A 410 0.35 2.11 -7.94
C GLY A 410 0.96 3.09 -6.93
N GLY A 411 1.06 2.73 -5.65
CA GLY A 411 1.71 3.56 -4.64
C GLY A 411 3.23 3.60 -4.73
N HIS A 412 3.85 2.73 -5.54
CA HIS A 412 5.28 2.79 -5.88
C HIS A 412 5.68 4.12 -6.53
N ARG A 413 4.72 4.84 -7.15
CA ARG A 413 4.92 6.20 -7.66
C ARG A 413 5.35 7.18 -6.55
N TYR A 414 4.94 6.91 -5.30
CA TYR A 414 5.10 7.87 -4.21
C TYR A 414 6.28 7.59 -3.27
N GLY A 415 6.82 6.38 -3.25
CA GLY A 415 7.97 6.08 -2.42
C GLY A 415 8.30 4.60 -2.35
N ALA A 416 9.37 4.32 -1.62
CA ALA A 416 9.85 2.96 -1.39
C ALA A 416 9.07 2.30 -0.26
N THR A 417 9.24 0.98 -0.14
CA THR A 417 8.68 0.19 0.96
C THR A 417 9.76 -0.70 1.57
N TRP A 418 9.55 -1.17 2.79
CA TRP A 418 10.32 -2.25 3.41
C TRP A 418 9.38 -3.37 3.87
N SER A 419 9.93 -4.55 4.12
CA SER A 419 9.16 -5.77 4.40
C SER A 419 8.66 -5.88 5.85
N GLY A 420 8.44 -4.75 6.53
CA GLY A 420 8.01 -4.68 7.92
C GLY A 420 8.89 -5.41 8.94
N ASP A 421 8.24 -5.88 10.01
CA ASP A 421 8.88 -6.35 11.24
C ASP A 421 9.22 -7.84 11.17
N ASN A 422 10.32 -8.15 10.48
CA ASN A 422 10.87 -9.50 10.42
C ASN A 422 11.46 -9.97 11.77
N THR A 423 11.84 -11.24 11.84
CA THR A 423 12.58 -11.79 12.98
C THR A 423 13.98 -12.23 12.57
N ALA A 424 15.00 -11.96 13.40
CA ALA A 424 16.39 -12.35 13.16
C ALA A 424 16.59 -13.88 13.23
N ASN A 425 16.22 -14.58 12.17
CA ASN A 425 16.35 -16.02 12.00
C ASN A 425 16.65 -16.41 10.55
N TRP A 426 17.04 -17.67 10.33
CA TRP A 426 17.39 -18.17 8.99
C TRP A 426 16.23 -18.18 8.01
N TRP A 427 14.99 -18.31 8.49
CA TRP A 427 13.83 -18.29 7.62
C TRP A 427 13.62 -16.92 6.99
N HIS A 428 13.67 -15.84 7.77
CA HIS A 428 13.55 -14.49 7.24
C HIS A 428 14.72 -14.09 6.34
N LEU A 429 15.92 -14.64 6.56
CA LEU A 429 17.04 -14.45 5.64
C LEU A 429 16.80 -15.09 4.27
N GLU A 430 16.16 -16.27 4.23
CA GLU A 430 15.81 -16.94 2.97
C GLU A 430 14.58 -16.29 2.30
N ALA A 431 13.65 -15.75 3.10
CA ALA A 431 12.41 -15.15 2.61
C ALA A 431 12.57 -13.70 2.11
N SER A 432 13.60 -12.98 2.54
CA SER A 432 13.97 -11.63 2.06
C SER A 432 14.73 -11.67 0.74
#